data_AF-A0A806KH62-F1
#
_entry.id   AF-A0A806KH62-F1
#
_cell.length_a   1.000
_cell.length_b   1.000
_cell.length_c   1.000
_cell.angle_alpha   90.00
_cell.angle_beta   90.00
_cell.angle_gamma   90.00
#
_symmetry.space_group_name_H-M   'P 1'
#
loop_
_entity.id
_entity.type
_entity.pdbx_description
1 polymer ?
#
loop_
_entity_poly.entity_id
_entity_poly.type
_entity_poly.pdbx_seq_one_letter_code
_entity_poly.pdbx_strand_id
1 'polypeptide(L)'
;MCYTASEGYIFEQSFFIINRNFLWLSRFINLESGHIPKIPKSYRLDRMEILAELAGNPERSAPSIHIAGSKGKGSLTGMIASVLEADGRRVARYMSPHISDFRERVCLGNAFFDEAVYCAAGDELRELAEHAVPALRNSLFDPASTEGEGLTFFELLTLFFSCAPKLADATRWSWKPAWGAA
;
A
#
# COMPACT_ATOMS: atom_id res chain seq x y z
N MET A 1 -11.15 3.57 -31.56
CA MET A 1 -10.78 4.25 -30.29
C MET A 1 -9.95 5.46 -30.65
N CYS A 2 -10.56 6.63 -30.68
CA CYS A 2 -9.82 7.89 -30.86
C CYS A 2 -9.49 8.40 -29.45
N TYR A 3 -8.24 8.22 -29.01
CA TYR A 3 -7.72 8.94 -27.86
C TYR A 3 -7.58 10.40 -28.26
N THR A 4 -8.22 11.31 -27.53
CA THR A 4 -8.03 12.75 -27.75
C THR A 4 -6.66 13.17 -27.20
N ALA A 5 -6.02 14.17 -27.80
CA ALA A 5 -4.69 14.63 -27.37
C ALA A 5 -4.65 15.10 -25.90
N SER A 6 -5.77 15.57 -25.35
CA SER A 6 -5.93 15.89 -23.93
C SER A 6 -5.92 14.66 -23.02
N GLU A 7 -6.56 13.56 -23.43
CA GLU A 7 -6.55 12.30 -22.67
C GLU A 7 -5.16 11.65 -22.70
N GLY A 8 -4.45 11.72 -23.84
CA GLY A 8 -3.08 11.24 -23.95
C GLY A 8 -2.09 12.01 -23.06
N TYR A 9 -2.25 13.33 -22.96
CA TYR A 9 -1.41 14.18 -22.09
C TYR A 9 -1.67 13.94 -20.60
N ILE A 10 -2.94 13.79 -20.19
CA ILE A 10 -3.31 13.48 -18.80
C ILE A 10 -2.79 12.09 -18.41
N PHE A 11 -2.87 11.11 -19.30
CA PHE A 11 -2.34 9.77 -19.09
C PHE A 11 -0.81 9.76 -18.94
N GLU A 12 -0.08 10.45 -19.81
CA GLU A 12 1.39 10.60 -19.72
C GLU A 12 1.83 11.27 -18.41
N GLN A 13 1.17 12.35 -18.01
CA GLN A 13 1.48 13.03 -16.74
C GLN A 13 1.21 12.13 -15.52
N SER A 14 0.09 11.42 -15.52
CA SER A 14 -0.31 10.57 -14.40
C SER A 14 0.56 9.33 -14.29
N PHE A 15 0.91 8.70 -15.41
CA PHE A 15 1.91 7.63 -15.47
C PHE A 15 3.26 8.11 -14.91
N PHE A 16 3.69 9.32 -15.25
CA PHE A 16 4.91 9.91 -14.70
C PHE A 16 4.83 10.12 -13.17
N ILE A 17 3.69 10.59 -12.65
CA ILE A 17 3.50 10.80 -11.21
C ILE A 17 3.49 9.48 -10.43
N ILE A 18 2.80 8.46 -10.93
CA ILE A 18 2.76 7.14 -10.27
C ILE A 18 4.16 6.54 -10.23
N ASN A 19 4.90 6.63 -11.33
CA ASN A 19 6.30 6.21 -11.37
C ASN A 19 7.17 7.06 -10.44
N ARG A 20 6.92 8.37 -10.31
CA ARG A 20 7.63 9.23 -9.35
C ARG A 20 7.38 8.79 -7.90
N ASN A 21 6.15 8.43 -7.54
CA ASN A 21 5.81 7.91 -6.21
C ASN A 21 6.55 6.58 -5.95
N PHE A 22 6.57 5.69 -6.93
CA PHE A 22 7.34 4.45 -6.84
C PHE A 22 8.85 4.72 -6.70
N LEU A 23 9.42 5.58 -7.54
CA LEU A 23 10.82 5.95 -7.49
C LEU A 23 11.18 6.58 -6.14
N TRP A 24 10.30 7.39 -5.57
CA TRP A 24 10.48 7.94 -4.23
C TRP A 24 10.45 6.84 -3.16
N LEU A 25 9.46 5.95 -3.17
CA LEU A 25 9.39 4.80 -2.26
C LEU A 25 10.64 3.92 -2.37
N SER A 26 11.14 3.70 -3.59
CA SER A 26 12.31 2.85 -3.84
C SER A 26 13.62 3.37 -3.22
N ARG A 27 13.66 4.62 -2.73
CA ARG A 27 14.81 5.20 -2.02
C ARG A 27 14.97 4.68 -0.59
N PHE A 28 13.90 4.16 0.00
CA PHE A 28 13.92 3.60 1.35
C PHE A 28 14.48 2.18 1.35
N ILE A 29 14.86 1.69 2.53
CA ILE A 29 15.45 0.36 2.68
C ILE A 29 14.47 -0.69 2.16
N ASN A 30 14.83 -1.37 1.07
CA ASN A 30 14.00 -2.37 0.41
C ASN A 30 14.57 -3.78 0.58
N LEU A 31 14.02 -4.51 1.54
CA LEU A 31 14.42 -5.90 1.85
C LEU A 31 14.10 -6.88 0.72
N GLU A 32 13.18 -6.55 -0.20
CA GLU A 32 12.84 -7.40 -1.34
C GLU A 32 13.93 -7.38 -2.43
N SER A 33 14.80 -6.37 -2.45
CA SER A 33 15.81 -6.16 -3.49
C SER A 33 17.05 -7.05 -3.36
N GLY A 34 17.11 -7.91 -2.32
CA GLY A 34 18.25 -8.80 -2.03
C GLY A 34 19.53 -8.09 -1.57
N HIS A 35 19.63 -6.77 -1.76
CA HIS A 35 20.68 -5.92 -1.20
C HIS A 35 20.25 -5.48 0.19
N ILE A 36 20.65 -6.25 1.20
CA ILE A 36 20.43 -5.93 2.61
C ILE A 36 21.70 -5.24 3.14
N PRO A 37 21.80 -3.90 3.12
CA PRO A 37 22.98 -3.23 3.66
C PRO A 37 23.10 -3.39 5.18
N LYS A 38 21.99 -3.64 5.89
CA LYS A 38 21.92 -3.94 7.34
C LYS A 38 20.76 -4.88 7.64
N ILE A 39 21.02 -5.93 8.41
CA ILE A 39 19.99 -6.81 8.98
C ILE A 39 19.11 -5.95 9.90
N PRO A 40 17.76 -6.07 9.87
CA PRO A 40 16.89 -5.39 10.81
C PRO A 40 17.35 -5.67 12.25
N LYS A 41 17.50 -4.61 13.06
CA LYS A 41 17.86 -4.70 14.48
C LYS A 41 16.80 -5.49 15.24
N SER A 42 15.53 -5.38 14.84
CA SER A 42 14.45 -6.18 15.40
C SER A 42 13.22 -6.28 14.47
N TYR A 43 12.46 -7.37 14.57
CA TYR A 43 11.16 -7.53 13.90
C TYR A 43 10.04 -7.17 14.88
N ARG A 44 9.62 -5.91 14.87
CA ARG A 44 8.60 -5.36 15.79
C ARG A 44 7.51 -4.63 15.02
N LEU A 45 6.30 -4.62 15.57
CA LEU A 45 5.14 -3.94 14.97
C LEU A 45 4.94 -2.51 15.48
N ASP A 46 5.61 -2.11 16.55
CA ASP A 46 5.50 -0.78 17.17
C ASP A 46 5.71 0.38 16.19
N ARG A 47 6.69 0.26 15.30
CA ARG A 47 6.90 1.25 14.23
C ARG A 47 5.69 1.34 13.30
N MET A 48 5.17 0.20 12.86
CA MET A 48 4.01 0.16 11.99
C MET A 48 2.73 0.65 12.69
N GLU A 49 2.56 0.37 13.99
CA GLU A 49 1.44 0.87 14.81
C GLU A 49 1.45 2.40 14.89
N ILE A 50 2.61 3.01 15.15
CA ILE A 50 2.77 4.47 15.16
C ILE A 50 2.47 5.08 13.78
N LEU A 51 3.00 4.46 12.72
CA LEU A 51 2.77 4.89 11.34
C LEU A 51 1.28 4.80 10.97
N ALA A 52 0.60 3.73 11.36
CA ALA A 52 -0.84 3.56 11.16
C ALA A 52 -1.63 4.63 11.93
N GLU A 53 -1.28 4.90 13.19
CA GLU A 53 -1.91 5.94 14.00
C GLU A 53 -1.79 7.33 13.34
N LEU A 54 -0.59 7.68 12.88
CA LEU A 54 -0.33 8.93 12.14
C LEU A 54 -1.17 9.04 10.85
N ALA A 55 -1.40 7.92 10.16
CA ALA A 55 -2.22 7.86 8.94
C ALA A 55 -3.74 7.75 9.22
N GLY A 56 -4.15 7.81 10.48
CA GLY A 56 -5.56 7.73 10.89
C GLY A 56 -6.11 6.30 10.92
N ASN A 57 -5.28 5.31 11.21
CA ASN A 57 -5.59 3.87 11.24
C ASN A 57 -6.29 3.37 9.94
N PRO A 58 -5.66 3.58 8.76
CA PRO A 58 -6.26 3.26 7.47
C PRO A 58 -6.57 1.76 7.29
N GLU A 59 -5.87 0.87 7.99
CA GLU A 59 -6.12 -0.57 8.00
C GLU A 59 -7.50 -0.95 8.56
N ARG A 60 -8.15 -0.05 9.30
CA ARG A 60 -9.49 -0.24 9.86
C ARG A 60 -10.62 0.19 8.92
N SER A 61 -10.26 0.75 7.76
CA SER A 61 -11.25 1.24 6.77
C SER A 61 -12.02 0.12 6.06
N ALA A 62 -11.52 -1.12 6.10
CA ALA A 62 -12.13 -2.27 5.45
C ALA A 62 -11.83 -3.60 6.18
N PRO A 63 -12.76 -4.57 6.18
CA PRO A 63 -12.47 -5.95 6.54
C PRO A 63 -11.35 -6.52 5.66
N SER A 64 -10.45 -7.29 6.27
CA SER A 64 -9.25 -7.81 5.60
C SER A 64 -9.16 -9.32 5.69
N ILE A 65 -8.69 -9.95 4.61
CA ILE A 65 -8.28 -11.36 4.58
C ILE A 65 -6.76 -11.37 4.53
N HIS A 66 -6.12 -11.88 5.58
CA HIS A 66 -4.67 -11.96 5.67
C HIS A 66 -4.16 -13.30 5.14
N ILE A 67 -3.26 -13.27 4.15
CA ILE A 67 -2.76 -14.47 3.47
C ILE A 67 -1.25 -14.58 3.70
N ALA A 68 -0.84 -15.63 4.40
CA ALA A 68 0.57 -15.95 4.68
C ALA A 68 0.94 -17.34 4.14
N GLY A 69 2.24 -17.57 3.89
CA GLY A 69 2.76 -18.87 3.44
C GLY A 69 3.95 -18.76 2.49
N SER A 70 4.70 -19.84 2.30
CA SER A 70 5.92 -19.82 1.49
C SER A 70 5.65 -19.73 -0.02
N LYS A 71 4.55 -20.31 -0.50
CA LYS A 71 4.18 -20.37 -1.92
C LYS A 71 2.68 -20.14 -2.11
N GLY A 72 2.27 -19.73 -3.31
CA GLY A 72 0.86 -19.65 -3.70
C GLY A 72 0.05 -18.46 -3.17
N LYS A 73 0.64 -17.58 -2.34
CA LYS A 73 -0.05 -16.40 -1.77
C LYS A 73 -0.69 -15.51 -2.84
N GLY A 74 0.06 -15.12 -3.88
CA GLY A 74 -0.45 -14.27 -4.95
C GLY A 74 -1.59 -14.94 -5.72
N SER A 75 -1.43 -16.22 -6.09
CA SER A 75 -2.47 -16.99 -6.76
C SER A 75 -3.74 -17.12 -5.92
N LEU A 76 -3.61 -17.41 -4.63
CA LEU A 76 -4.74 -17.51 -3.70
C LEU A 76 -5.43 -16.16 -3.49
N THR A 77 -4.65 -15.08 -3.35
CA THR A 77 -5.18 -13.70 -3.26
C THR A 77 -5.99 -13.35 -4.52
N GLY A 78 -5.49 -13.74 -5.69
CA GLY A 78 -6.18 -13.59 -6.97
C GLY A 78 -7.51 -14.35 -7.01
N MET A 79 -7.49 -15.64 -6.67
CA MET A 79 -8.68 -16.50 -6.63
C MET A 79 -9.74 -15.97 -5.67
N ILE A 80 -9.33 -15.60 -4.45
CA ILE A 80 -10.23 -15.04 -3.44
C ILE A 80 -10.88 -13.78 -3.97
N ALA A 81 -10.11 -12.82 -4.50
CA ALA A 81 -10.71 -11.60 -5.04
C ALA A 81 -11.67 -11.86 -6.20
N SER A 82 -11.35 -12.77 -7.13
CA SER A 82 -12.26 -13.10 -8.24
C SER A 82 -13.59 -13.68 -7.75
N VAL A 83 -13.57 -14.56 -6.73
CA VAL A 83 -14.80 -15.10 -6.14
C VAL A 83 -15.64 -13.99 -5.50
N LEU A 84 -14.98 -13.06 -4.81
CA LEU A 84 -15.62 -11.98 -4.10
C LEU A 84 -16.17 -10.89 -5.03
N GLU A 85 -15.46 -10.59 -6.11
CA GLU A 85 -15.94 -9.73 -7.20
C GLU A 85 -17.16 -10.36 -7.89
N ALA A 86 -17.15 -11.67 -8.11
CA ALA A 86 -18.29 -12.40 -8.67
C ALA A 86 -19.53 -12.36 -7.75
N ASP A 87 -19.33 -12.23 -6.43
CA ASP A 87 -20.38 -11.97 -5.44
C ASP A 87 -20.81 -10.48 -5.38
N GLY A 88 -20.33 -9.65 -6.31
CA GLY A 88 -20.66 -8.22 -6.39
C GLY A 88 -19.95 -7.34 -5.37
N ARG A 89 -18.90 -7.84 -4.71
CA ARG A 89 -18.15 -7.07 -3.70
C ARG A 89 -17.05 -6.25 -4.32
N ARG A 90 -16.81 -5.09 -3.72
CA ARG A 90 -15.61 -4.29 -3.99
C ARG A 90 -14.44 -4.88 -3.20
N VAL A 91 -13.37 -5.25 -3.89
CA VAL A 91 -12.20 -5.91 -3.29
C VAL A 91 -10.95 -5.12 -3.60
N ALA A 92 -10.13 -4.83 -2.60
CA ALA A 92 -8.77 -4.35 -2.82
C ALA A 92 -7.80 -5.52 -2.61
N ARG A 93 -6.73 -5.58 -3.39
CA ARG A 93 -5.67 -6.59 -3.23
C ARG A 93 -4.33 -5.93 -2.98
N TYR A 94 -3.58 -6.52 -2.06
CA TYR A 94 -2.18 -6.20 -1.80
C TYR A 94 -1.29 -7.39 -2.14
N MET A 95 -0.26 -7.19 -2.96
CA MET A 95 0.72 -8.22 -3.31
C MET A 95 2.13 -7.64 -3.38
N SER A 96 3.12 -8.45 -3.02
CA SER A 96 4.52 -8.16 -3.30
C SER A 96 5.33 -9.42 -3.65
N PRO A 97 6.36 -9.30 -4.51
CA PRO A 97 6.68 -8.14 -5.35
C PRO A 97 5.72 -7.98 -6.54
N HIS A 98 5.84 -6.88 -7.30
CA HIS A 98 5.24 -6.76 -8.64
C HIS A 98 6.11 -7.44 -9.70
N ILE A 99 5.53 -7.72 -10.86
CA ILE A 99 6.23 -8.31 -12.01
C ILE A 99 6.61 -7.24 -13.05
N SER A 100 5.69 -6.36 -13.44
CA SER A 100 5.93 -5.38 -14.50
C SER A 100 5.58 -3.93 -14.13
N ASP A 101 4.48 -3.72 -13.41
CA ASP A 101 3.99 -2.41 -13.04
C ASP A 101 3.85 -2.30 -11.51
N PHE A 102 4.31 -1.20 -10.93
CA PHE A 102 4.18 -0.96 -9.49
C PHE A 102 2.75 -1.03 -8.98
N ARG A 103 1.78 -0.62 -9.81
CA ARG A 103 0.34 -0.67 -9.50
C ARG A 103 -0.15 -2.09 -9.26
N GLU A 104 0.51 -3.12 -9.78
CA GLU A 104 0.16 -4.53 -9.49
C GLU A 104 0.21 -4.85 -7.99
N ARG A 105 0.96 -4.08 -7.20
CA ARG A 105 1.03 -4.26 -5.76
C ARG A 105 -0.26 -3.89 -5.06
N VAL A 106 -1.03 -2.93 -5.58
CA VAL A 106 -2.25 -2.41 -4.96
C VAL A 106 -3.33 -2.25 -6.03
N CYS A 107 -4.25 -3.20 -6.11
CA CYS A 107 -5.28 -3.24 -7.16
C CYS A 107 -6.70 -3.17 -6.59
N LEU A 108 -7.62 -2.64 -7.39
CA LEU A 108 -9.06 -2.78 -7.18
C LEU A 108 -9.50 -4.08 -7.86
N GLY A 109 -9.44 -5.17 -7.09
CA GLY A 109 -9.74 -6.51 -7.55
C GLY A 109 -8.80 -6.86 -8.71
N ASN A 110 -9.36 -7.20 -9.87
CA ASN A 110 -8.58 -7.52 -11.08
C ASN A 110 -8.15 -6.31 -11.94
N ALA A 111 -8.47 -5.08 -11.53
CA ALA A 111 -8.08 -3.85 -12.21
C ALA A 111 -7.23 -2.93 -11.32
N PHE A 112 -6.60 -1.92 -11.93
CA PHE A 112 -5.96 -0.84 -11.18
C PHE A 112 -7.01 0.10 -10.58
N PHE A 113 -6.67 0.75 -9.46
CA PHE A 113 -7.41 1.93 -9.03
C PHE A 113 -7.25 3.07 -10.04
N ASP A 114 -8.15 4.06 -9.95
CA ASP A 114 -7.97 5.33 -10.66
C ASP A 114 -6.66 5.99 -10.26
N GLU A 115 -6.02 6.65 -11.20
CA GLU A 115 -4.68 7.24 -11.02
C GLU A 115 -4.65 8.26 -9.87
N ALA A 116 -5.73 9.02 -9.70
CA ALA A 116 -5.91 9.97 -8.60
C ALA A 116 -5.78 9.31 -7.22
N VAL A 117 -6.19 8.05 -7.07
CA VAL A 117 -6.07 7.31 -5.80
C VAL A 117 -4.60 7.03 -5.49
N TYR A 118 -3.81 6.59 -6.48
CA TYR A 118 -2.38 6.36 -6.28
C TYR A 118 -1.61 7.66 -6.00
N CYS A 119 -1.99 8.76 -6.68
CA CYS A 119 -1.40 10.07 -6.44
C CYS A 119 -1.69 10.53 -5.00
N ALA A 120 -2.95 10.53 -4.59
CA ALA A 120 -3.36 10.96 -3.25
C ALA A 120 -2.73 10.10 -2.14
N ALA A 121 -2.69 8.77 -2.32
CA ALA A 121 -2.02 7.88 -1.37
C ALA A 121 -0.52 8.17 -1.29
N GLY A 122 0.13 8.49 -2.41
CA GLY A 122 1.55 8.86 -2.42
C GLY A 122 1.82 10.19 -1.73
N ASP A 123 0.96 11.19 -1.94
CA ASP A 123 1.08 12.50 -1.30
C ASP A 123 0.90 12.39 0.23
N GLU A 124 -0.07 11.59 0.69
CA GLU A 124 -0.27 11.32 2.13
C GLU A 124 0.97 10.66 2.77
N LEU A 125 1.61 9.71 2.06
CA LEU A 125 2.85 9.09 2.55
C LEU A 125 4.03 10.04 2.57
N ARG A 126 4.16 10.91 1.57
CA ARG A 126 5.23 11.91 1.54
C ARG A 126 5.10 12.86 2.72
N GLU A 127 3.89 13.36 2.97
CA GLU A 127 3.63 14.23 4.11
C GLU A 127 3.98 13.54 5.44
N LEU A 128 3.56 12.28 5.59
CA LEU A 128 3.85 11.50 6.78
C LEU A 128 5.37 11.28 6.95
N ALA A 129 6.07 10.86 5.90
CA ALA A 129 7.48 10.48 5.97
C ALA A 129 8.43 11.69 6.06
N GLU A 130 8.09 12.80 5.41
CA GLU A 130 8.95 13.99 5.33
C GLU A 130 8.65 15.02 6.43
N HIS A 131 7.45 14.99 7.03
CA HIS A 131 7.05 15.96 8.05
C HIS A 131 6.61 15.30 9.37
N ALA A 132 5.63 14.39 9.35
CA ALA A 132 5.04 13.87 10.59
C ALA A 132 6.03 12.98 11.38
N VAL A 133 6.71 12.05 10.72
CA VAL A 133 7.67 11.14 11.36
C VAL A 133 8.87 11.90 11.95
N PRO A 134 9.52 12.83 11.22
CA PRO A 134 10.56 13.68 11.81
C PRO A 134 10.09 14.50 13.03
N ALA A 135 8.81 14.89 13.08
CA ALA A 135 8.24 15.67 14.18
C ALA A 135 7.98 14.85 15.46
N LEU A 136 7.83 13.52 15.36
CA LEU A 136 7.45 12.65 16.49
C LEU A 136 8.47 12.60 17.65
N ARG A 137 9.70 13.09 17.47
CA ARG A 137 10.81 12.96 18.46
C ARG A 137 10.85 11.56 19.10
N ASN A 138 10.84 10.52 18.27
CA ASN A 138 10.80 9.12 18.68
C ASN A 138 12.08 8.39 18.23
N SER A 139 12.72 7.64 19.13
CA SER A 139 13.97 6.91 18.85
C SER A 139 13.82 5.81 17.81
N LEU A 140 12.64 5.19 17.68
CA LEU A 140 12.41 4.04 16.79
C LEU A 140 12.59 4.36 15.31
N PHE A 141 12.45 5.64 14.92
CA PHE A 141 12.68 6.11 13.55
C PHE A 141 14.03 6.79 13.35
N ASP A 142 14.86 6.86 14.41
CA ASP A 142 16.22 7.40 14.35
C ASP A 142 17.23 6.28 14.08
N PRO A 143 17.86 6.23 12.89
CA PRO A 143 18.88 5.23 12.57
C PRO A 143 20.12 5.29 13.48
N ALA A 144 20.39 6.45 14.11
CA ALA A 144 21.51 6.65 15.02
C ALA A 144 21.24 6.11 16.43
N SER A 145 19.98 5.84 16.78
CA SER A 145 19.63 5.25 18.07
C SER A 145 19.99 3.76 18.15
N THR A 146 20.03 3.22 19.37
CA THR A 146 20.36 1.81 19.60
C THR A 146 19.31 0.85 19.06
N GLU A 147 18.04 1.26 19.09
CA GLU A 147 16.86 0.43 18.79
C GLU A 147 16.14 0.82 17.49
N GLY A 148 16.41 2.01 16.97
CA GLY A 148 15.68 2.58 15.83
C GLY A 148 16.35 2.39 14.48
N GLU A 149 15.54 2.55 13.45
CA GLU A 149 15.91 2.38 12.05
C GLU A 149 15.18 3.41 11.17
N GLY A 150 15.76 3.72 10.02
CA GLY A 150 15.07 4.54 9.03
C GLY A 150 13.82 3.85 8.50
N LEU A 151 12.87 4.64 7.99
CA LEU A 151 11.68 4.11 7.33
C LEU A 151 12.07 3.10 6.24
N THR A 152 11.34 2.00 6.20
CA THR A 152 11.54 0.96 5.18
C THR A 152 10.57 1.14 4.02
N PHE A 153 10.96 0.65 2.85
CA PHE A 153 10.07 0.56 1.70
C PHE A 153 8.79 -0.20 2.04
N PHE A 154 8.89 -1.29 2.81
CA PHE A 154 7.75 -2.15 3.10
C PHE A 154 6.75 -1.53 4.08
N GLU A 155 7.20 -0.76 5.07
CA GLU A 155 6.31 0.01 5.96
C GLU A 155 5.49 1.03 5.17
N LEU A 156 6.18 1.81 4.32
CA LEU A 156 5.52 2.82 3.49
C LEU A 156 4.61 2.19 2.43
N LEU A 157 5.02 1.06 1.82
CA LEU A 157 4.19 0.31 0.88
C LEU A 157 2.94 -0.27 1.56
N THR A 158 3.07 -0.75 2.79
CA THR A 158 1.92 -1.28 3.55
C THR A 158 0.94 -0.16 3.89
N LEU A 159 1.43 1.01 4.30
CA LEU A 159 0.58 2.20 4.46
C LEU A 159 -0.07 2.62 3.14
N PHE A 160 0.70 2.65 2.04
CA PHE A 160 0.20 2.97 0.69
C PHE A 160 -1.02 2.11 0.34
N PHE A 161 -0.90 0.80 0.56
CA PHE A 161 -1.98 -0.14 0.36
C PHE A 161 -3.18 0.20 1.23
N SER A 162 -3.03 0.47 2.52
CA SER A 162 -4.16 0.74 3.40
C SER A 162 -4.83 2.10 3.11
N CYS A 163 -4.09 3.11 2.67
CA CYS A 163 -4.64 4.42 2.33
C CYS A 163 -5.42 4.41 1.01
N ALA A 164 -5.04 3.61 0.02
CA ALA A 164 -5.71 3.59 -1.29
C ALA A 164 -7.22 3.22 -1.18
N PRO A 165 -7.65 2.14 -0.48
CA PRO A 165 -9.06 1.84 -0.23
C PRO A 165 -9.78 2.93 0.56
N LYS A 166 -9.14 3.50 1.59
CA LYS A 166 -9.67 4.63 2.37
C LYS A 166 -10.05 5.80 1.44
N LEU A 167 -9.17 6.12 0.50
CA LEU A 167 -9.31 7.25 -0.43
C LEU A 167 -10.22 6.93 -1.62
N ALA A 168 -10.40 5.65 -1.98
CA ALA A 168 -11.18 5.23 -3.14
C ALA A 168 -12.71 5.13 -2.88
N ASP A 169 -13.18 5.45 -1.66
CA ASP A 169 -14.58 5.59 -1.16
C ASP A 169 -14.84 4.74 0.10
N ALA A 170 -14.62 5.34 1.27
CA ALA A 170 -14.73 4.70 2.59
C ALA A 170 -16.13 4.14 2.93
N THR A 171 -17.18 4.50 2.18
CA THR A 171 -18.57 4.11 2.52
C THR A 171 -18.99 2.73 2.00
N ARG A 172 -18.18 2.11 1.13
CA ARG A 172 -18.55 0.88 0.39
C ARG A 172 -17.78 -0.39 0.77
N TRP A 173 -16.80 -0.30 1.66
CA TRP A 173 -15.95 -1.44 2.04
C TRP A 173 -16.54 -2.29 3.17
N SER A 174 -17.86 -2.45 3.21
CA SER A 174 -18.52 -3.24 4.25
C SER A 174 -18.78 -4.67 3.78
N TRP A 175 -18.46 -5.64 4.64
CA TRP A 175 -18.76 -7.04 4.39
C TRP A 175 -19.84 -7.50 5.36
N LYS A 176 -20.97 -7.95 4.83
CA LYS A 176 -21.87 -8.84 5.57
C LYS A 176 -21.69 -10.26 5.02
N PRO A 177 -21.29 -11.25 5.83
CA PRO A 177 -21.30 -12.64 5.38
C PRO A 177 -22.74 -13.04 5.05
N ALA A 178 -22.93 -13.75 3.92
CA ALA A 178 -24.25 -14.23 3.49
C ALA A 178 -24.71 -15.46 4.31
N TRP A 179 -23.77 -16.14 4.96
CA TRP A 179 -24.04 -17.13 6.01
C TRP A 179 -24.24 -16.36 7.32
N GLY A 180 -25.46 -16.46 7.89
CA GLY A 180 -25.83 -15.76 9.11
C GLY A 180 -24.79 -15.95 10.22
N ALA A 181 -24.48 -14.86 10.92
CA ALA A 181 -23.73 -14.94 12.17
C ALA A 181 -24.50 -15.86 13.13
N ALA A 182 -23.89 -17.00 13.48
CA ALA A 182 -24.35 -17.84 14.57
C ALA A 182 -24.00 -17.21 15.92
#